data_AF-A0A845CEX8-F1
#
_entry.id   AF-A0A845CEX8-F1
#
_cell.length_a   1.000
_cell.length_b   1.000
_cell.length_c   1.000
_cell.angle_alpha   90.00
_cell.angle_beta   90.00
_cell.angle_gamma   90.00
#
_symmetry.space_group_name_H-M   'P 1'
#
loop_
_entity.id
_entity.type
_entity.pdbx_description
1 polymer ?
#
loop_
_entity_poly.entity_id
_entity_poly.type
_entity_poly.pdbx_seq_one_letter_code
_entity_poly.pdbx_strand_id
1 'polypeptide(L)'
;MAGLRAAAYGVPFQPIRGFDGSDIPEQSGIFTIEDPYTKEELYAIPALKPDWALIHVQKSDPQGNAQILGNQQFDVEMTRAAQKGVILTTEKIVAQEEIATEPERTAIPGFLVKAVVETPGGASPCSCHPYYGVDKDEMARYLSLTREKGGIGKYLSSTDITHKQDAVTK
;
A
#
# COMPACT_ATOMS: atom_id res chain seq x y z
N MET A 1 -10.79 0.27 -3.53
CA MET A 1 -10.81 1.65 -3.00
C MET A 1 -11.98 1.90 -2.04
N ALA A 2 -13.24 1.83 -2.50
CA ALA A 2 -14.41 2.20 -1.68
C ALA A 2 -14.48 1.51 -0.30
N GLY A 3 -14.18 0.21 -0.21
CA GLY A 3 -14.16 -0.49 1.07
C GLY A 3 -13.08 -0.01 2.05
N LEU A 4 -11.88 0.35 1.56
CA LEU A 4 -10.84 0.94 2.43
C LEU A 4 -11.26 2.33 2.92
N ARG A 5 -11.89 3.14 2.05
CA ARG A 5 -12.45 4.44 2.44
C ARG A 5 -13.54 4.32 3.50
N ALA A 6 -14.45 3.36 3.33
CA ALA A 6 -15.49 3.09 4.33
C ALA A 6 -14.88 2.79 5.71
N ALA A 7 -13.88 1.90 5.75
CA ALA A 7 -13.17 1.58 6.99
C ALA A 7 -12.42 2.79 7.57
N ALA A 8 -11.68 3.52 6.74
CA ALA A 8 -10.95 4.72 7.14
C ALA A 8 -11.87 5.83 7.68
N TYR A 9 -13.11 5.91 7.22
CA TYR A 9 -14.12 6.87 7.69
C TYR A 9 -14.98 6.34 8.84
N GLY A 10 -14.76 5.10 9.29
CA GLY A 10 -15.53 4.48 10.36
C GLY A 10 -16.98 4.16 10.00
N VAL A 11 -17.30 4.08 8.71
CA VAL A 11 -18.64 3.73 8.22
C VAL A 11 -18.70 2.26 7.80
N PRO A 12 -19.86 1.59 7.90
CA PRO A 12 -19.98 0.17 7.57
C PRO A 12 -19.82 -0.12 6.06
N PHE A 13 -20.16 0.84 5.20
CA PHE A 13 -20.05 0.72 3.75
C PHE A 13 -19.88 2.09 3.10
N GLN A 14 -19.41 2.11 1.86
CA GLN A 14 -19.34 3.29 1.00
C GLN A 14 -20.18 3.05 -0.26
N PRO A 15 -21.19 3.89 -0.56
CA PRO A 15 -21.95 3.76 -1.80
C PRO A 15 -21.11 4.14 -3.03
N ILE A 16 -21.29 3.41 -4.13
CA ILE A 16 -20.71 3.74 -5.45
C ILE A 16 -21.73 3.54 -6.59
N ARG A 17 -21.51 4.25 -7.69
CA ARG A 17 -22.23 4.10 -8.97
C ARG A 17 -21.41 3.28 -9.99
N GLY A 18 -20.82 2.17 -9.52
CA GLY A 18 -19.90 1.33 -10.30
C GLY A 18 -20.53 0.00 -10.71
N PHE A 19 -19.77 -0.88 -11.38
CA PHE A 19 -20.15 -2.25 -11.74
C PHE A 19 -21.29 -2.43 -12.75
N ASP A 20 -21.91 -1.38 -13.25
CA ASP A 20 -22.90 -1.49 -14.32
C ASP A 20 -22.32 -2.22 -15.54
N GLY A 21 -23.02 -3.27 -15.97
CA GLY A 21 -22.59 -4.15 -17.07
C GLY A 21 -21.52 -5.20 -16.70
N SER A 22 -21.22 -5.38 -15.41
CA SER A 22 -20.33 -6.42 -14.89
C SER A 22 -21.08 -7.47 -14.07
N ASP A 23 -20.56 -8.70 -14.09
CA ASP A 23 -20.96 -9.82 -13.23
C ASP A 23 -20.34 -9.79 -11.82
N ILE A 24 -19.48 -8.81 -11.52
CA ILE A 24 -18.83 -8.67 -10.20
C ILE A 24 -19.85 -8.70 -9.04
N PRO A 25 -20.96 -7.93 -9.05
CA PRO A 25 -21.90 -7.93 -7.93
C PRO A 25 -22.49 -9.31 -7.64
N GLU A 26 -22.81 -10.08 -8.69
CA GLU A 26 -23.36 -11.44 -8.59
C GLU A 26 -22.39 -12.43 -7.93
N GLN A 27 -21.09 -12.22 -8.12
CA GLN A 27 -20.04 -13.10 -7.60
C GLN A 27 -19.44 -12.65 -6.27
N SER A 28 -19.67 -11.40 -5.86
CA SER A 28 -18.98 -10.79 -4.71
C SER A 28 -19.87 -10.54 -3.49
N GLY A 29 -21.17 -10.84 -3.58
CA GLY A 29 -22.11 -10.63 -2.48
C GLY A 29 -22.29 -9.15 -2.12
N ILE A 30 -22.10 -8.26 -3.09
CA ILE A 30 -22.32 -6.82 -2.92
C ILE A 30 -23.82 -6.54 -3.04
N PHE A 31 -24.37 -5.85 -2.05
CA PHE A 31 -25.77 -5.44 -2.04
C PHE A 31 -25.96 -4.06 -2.67
N THR A 32 -27.16 -3.81 -3.19
CA THR A 32 -27.60 -2.46 -3.58
C THR A 32 -28.35 -1.79 -2.43
N ILE A 33 -28.38 -0.46 -2.45
CA ILE A 33 -29.19 0.39 -1.59
C ILE A 33 -29.84 1.48 -2.43
N GLU A 34 -31.04 1.91 -2.04
CA GLU A 34 -31.71 3.07 -2.67
C GLU A 34 -31.16 4.37 -2.06
N ASP A 35 -30.73 5.31 -2.91
CA ASP A 35 -30.39 6.67 -2.50
C ASP A 35 -31.67 7.38 -1.99
N PRO A 36 -31.70 7.85 -0.74
CA PRO A 36 -32.89 8.49 -0.17
C PRO A 36 -33.27 9.80 -0.86
N TYR A 37 -32.35 10.47 -1.57
CA TYR A 37 -32.58 11.76 -2.22
C TYR A 37 -33.01 11.64 -3.67
N THR A 38 -32.40 10.72 -4.42
CA THR A 38 -32.60 10.59 -5.87
C THR A 38 -33.44 9.37 -6.27
N LYS A 39 -33.62 8.41 -5.35
CA LYS A 39 -34.29 7.12 -5.59
C LYS A 39 -33.53 6.20 -6.54
N GLU A 40 -32.26 6.50 -6.82
CA GLU A 40 -31.40 5.66 -7.63
C GLU A 40 -30.84 4.49 -6.81
N GLU A 41 -30.69 3.32 -7.43
CA GLU A 41 -29.97 2.21 -6.81
C GLU A 41 -28.45 2.40 -6.91
N LEU A 42 -27.75 2.22 -5.80
CA LEU A 42 -26.30 2.31 -5.68
C LEU A 42 -25.74 1.03 -5.06
N TYR A 43 -24.50 0.67 -5.38
CA TYR A 43 -23.84 -0.48 -4.74
C TYR A 43 -23.24 -0.09 -3.39
N ALA A 44 -23.55 -0.86 -2.35
CA ALA A 44 -23.02 -0.67 -1.00
C ALA A 44 -21.75 -1.50 -0.78
N ILE A 45 -20.58 -0.87 -0.91
CA ILE A 45 -19.31 -1.57 -0.77
C ILE A 45 -18.95 -1.71 0.71
N PRO A 46 -18.83 -2.93 1.25
CA PRO A 46 -18.54 -3.11 2.68
C PRO A 46 -17.15 -2.60 3.05
N ALA A 47 -17.01 -2.16 4.30
CA ALA A 47 -15.74 -1.72 4.85
C ALA A 47 -14.69 -2.85 4.86
N LEU A 48 -13.52 -2.59 4.26
CA LEU A 48 -12.37 -3.47 4.30
C LEU A 48 -11.48 -3.07 5.49
N LYS A 49 -11.49 -3.91 6.53
CA LYS A 49 -10.80 -3.66 7.81
C LYS A 49 -9.63 -4.64 7.99
N PRO A 50 -8.49 -4.42 7.31
CA PRO A 50 -7.32 -5.26 7.52
C PRO A 50 -6.83 -5.14 8.96
N ASP A 51 -6.24 -6.21 9.49
CA ASP A 51 -5.58 -6.15 10.79
C ASP A 51 -4.36 -5.22 10.75
N TRP A 52 -3.53 -5.37 9.72
CA TRP A 52 -2.28 -4.64 9.54
C TRP A 52 -2.20 -4.04 8.15
N ALA A 53 -1.62 -2.85 8.04
CA ALA A 53 -1.16 -2.30 6.76
C ALA A 53 0.38 -2.36 6.71
N LEU A 54 0.93 -2.91 5.63
CA LEU A 54 2.36 -2.91 5.35
C LEU A 54 2.59 -1.90 4.23
N ILE A 55 3.32 -0.83 4.53
CA ILE A 55 3.55 0.28 3.59
C ILE A 55 5.06 0.50 3.45
N HIS A 56 5.49 0.80 2.24
CA HIS A 56 6.87 1.18 1.93
C HIS A 56 6.94 2.65 1.50
N VAL A 57 7.86 3.42 2.08
CA VAL A 57 7.99 4.86 1.86
C VAL A 57 9.44 5.29 1.62
N GLN A 58 9.62 6.51 1.12
CA GLN A 58 10.94 7.07 0.83
C GLN A 58 11.64 7.56 2.10
N LYS A 59 10.89 8.15 3.03
CA LYS A 59 11.43 8.70 4.26
C LYS A 59 10.47 8.51 5.43
N SER A 60 11.02 8.22 6.60
CA SER A 60 10.29 8.28 7.85
C SER A 60 11.21 8.70 8.99
N ASP A 61 10.68 9.32 10.03
CA ASP A 61 11.40 9.46 11.30
C ASP A 61 11.26 8.20 12.18
N PRO A 62 12.02 8.07 13.28
CA PRO A 62 11.88 6.93 14.20
C PRO A 62 10.50 6.81 14.87
N GLN A 63 9.68 7.87 14.84
CA GLN A 63 8.32 7.85 15.39
C GLN A 63 7.27 7.38 14.36
N GLY A 64 7.68 7.13 13.10
CA GLY A 64 6.80 6.68 12.03
C GLY A 64 6.08 7.81 11.30
N ASN A 65 6.44 9.08 11.52
CA ASN A 65 5.96 10.14 10.63
C ASN A 65 6.63 9.91 9.28
N ALA A 66 5.82 9.58 8.28
CA ALA A 66 6.32 9.12 6.99
C ALA A 66 5.92 10.06 5.86
N GLN A 67 6.89 10.37 5.01
CA GLN A 67 6.67 11.14 3.80
C GLN A 67 6.60 10.22 2.59
N ILE A 68 5.54 10.37 1.80
CA ILE A 68 5.40 9.74 0.50
C ILE A 68 5.70 10.76 -0.58
N LEU A 69 6.75 10.52 -1.35
CA LEU A 69 7.15 11.39 -2.46
C LEU A 69 6.44 10.95 -3.74
N GLY A 70 5.56 11.81 -4.26
CA GLY A 70 4.77 11.52 -5.46
C GLY A 70 3.36 11.03 -5.11
N ASN A 71 2.84 10.09 -5.91
CA ASN A 71 1.48 9.58 -5.71
C ASN A 71 1.42 8.70 -4.45
N GLN A 72 0.31 8.80 -3.72
CA GLN A 72 0.03 8.06 -2.48
C GLN A 72 -0.95 6.89 -2.69
N GLN A 73 -1.53 6.77 -3.90
CA GLN A 73 -2.45 5.72 -4.32
C GLN A 73 -3.48 5.33 -3.25
N PHE A 74 -3.26 4.21 -2.56
CA PHE A 74 -4.17 3.63 -1.58
C PHE A 74 -3.54 3.59 -0.18
N ASP A 75 -2.29 3.98 -0.05
CA ASP A 75 -1.45 3.81 1.14
C ASP A 75 -2.07 4.53 2.33
N VAL A 76 -2.55 5.75 2.10
CA VAL A 76 -3.19 6.57 3.12
C VAL A 76 -4.51 5.94 3.60
N GLU A 77 -5.38 5.48 2.70
CA GLU A 77 -6.59 4.77 3.10
C GLU A 77 -6.28 3.44 3.81
N MET A 78 -5.27 2.69 3.36
CA MET A 78 -4.85 1.45 3.99
C MET A 78 -4.37 1.68 5.43
N THR A 79 -3.56 2.72 5.67
CA THR A 79 -3.07 3.02 7.03
C THR A 79 -4.18 3.36 8.00
N ARG A 80 -5.22 4.07 7.53
CA ARG A 80 -6.37 4.47 8.36
C ARG A 80 -7.39 3.34 8.53
N ALA A 81 -7.46 2.40 7.59
CA ALA A 81 -8.35 1.25 7.67
C ALA A 81 -7.80 0.12 8.58
N ALA A 82 -6.49 0.08 8.80
CA ALA A 82 -5.83 -0.98 9.58
C ALA A 82 -6.20 -0.93 11.07
N GLN A 83 -6.69 -2.05 11.60
CA GLN A 83 -7.24 -2.11 12.97
C GLN A 83 -6.17 -2.16 14.06
N LYS A 84 -5.07 -2.88 13.82
CA LYS A 84 -3.97 -3.04 14.78
C LYS A 84 -2.86 -2.01 14.56
N GLY A 85 -2.73 -1.50 13.33
CA GLY A 85 -1.86 -0.39 12.96
C GLY A 85 -1.02 -0.68 11.71
N VAL A 86 0.03 0.13 11.54
CA VAL A 86 0.89 0.11 10.36
C VAL A 86 2.27 -0.44 10.69
N ILE A 87 2.79 -1.32 9.83
CA ILE A 87 4.21 -1.67 9.78
C ILE A 87 4.79 -0.93 8.58
N LEU A 88 5.76 -0.06 8.86
CA LEU A 88 6.36 0.82 7.87
C LEU A 88 7.75 0.30 7.52
N THR A 89 8.00 0.10 6.23
CA THR A 89 9.37 -0.03 5.70
C THR A 89 9.73 1.28 5.03
N THR A 90 10.97 1.74 5.18
CA THR A 90 11.41 3.02 4.59
C THR A 90 12.76 2.87 3.92
N GLU A 91 12.97 3.57 2.81
CA GLU A 91 14.30 3.68 2.18
C GLU A 91 15.33 4.31 3.12
N LYS A 92 14.89 5.28 3.94
CA LYS A 92 15.75 5.96 4.89
C LYS A 92 14.98 6.39 6.14
N ILE A 93 15.58 6.19 7.31
CA ILE A 93 15.16 6.83 8.55
C ILE A 93 15.90 8.17 8.66
N VAL A 94 15.16 9.26 8.83
CA VAL A 94 15.69 10.63 8.95
C VAL A 94 15.38 11.21 10.33
N ALA A 95 16.04 12.32 10.68
CA ALA A 95 15.73 13.02 11.92
C ALA A 95 14.31 13.61 11.87
N GLN A 96 13.65 13.71 13.01
CA GLN A 96 12.29 14.27 13.10
C GLN A 96 12.25 15.74 12.62
N GLU A 97 13.33 16.49 12.85
CA GLU A 97 13.49 17.86 12.39
C GLU A 97 13.48 17.95 10.86
N GLU A 98 14.02 16.94 10.16
CA GLU A 98 13.99 16.90 8.69
C GLU A 98 12.55 16.75 8.19
N ILE A 99 11.77 15.84 8.78
CA ILE A 99 10.34 15.68 8.43
C ILE A 99 9.57 16.98 8.72
N ALA A 100 9.90 17.64 9.83
CA ALA A 100 9.26 18.89 10.23
C ALA A 100 9.56 20.08 9.30
N THR A 101 10.57 19.99 8.42
CA THR A 101 10.82 21.05 7.41
C THR A 101 9.81 21.05 6.26
N GLU A 102 9.21 19.89 5.94
CA GLU A 102 8.20 19.71 4.89
C GLU A 102 7.00 18.93 5.45
N PRO A 103 6.27 19.48 6.45
CA PRO A 103 5.22 18.77 7.16
C PRO A 103 4.05 18.37 6.24
N GLU A 104 3.78 19.15 5.19
CA GLU A 104 2.74 18.88 4.19
C GLU A 104 2.98 17.60 3.38
N ARG A 105 4.22 17.11 3.33
CA ARG A 105 4.55 15.82 2.69
C ARG A 105 4.30 14.62 3.59
N THR A 106 4.05 14.84 4.88
CA THR A 106 3.80 13.76 5.84
C THR A 106 2.44 13.13 5.57
N ALA A 107 2.46 12.00 4.87
CA ALA A 107 1.26 11.29 4.44
C ALA A 107 0.70 10.36 5.53
N ILE A 108 1.61 9.76 6.32
CA ILE A 108 1.27 8.80 7.37
C ILE A 108 1.75 9.38 8.71
N PRO A 109 0.83 9.73 9.61
CA PRO A 109 1.17 10.16 10.95
C PRO A 109 1.72 9.00 11.81
N GLY A 110 2.75 9.28 12.61
CA GLY A 110 3.42 8.27 13.42
C GLY A 110 2.52 7.54 14.44
N PHE A 111 1.45 8.17 14.91
CA PHE A 111 0.53 7.52 15.87
C PHE A 111 -0.22 6.30 15.30
N LEU A 112 -0.30 6.18 13.96
CA LEU A 112 -0.87 5.00 13.29
C LEU A 112 0.16 3.86 13.18
N VAL A 113 1.46 4.17 13.30
CA VAL A 113 2.58 3.27 13.04
C VAL A 113 2.98 2.52 14.31
N LYS A 114 3.23 1.21 14.17
CA LYS A 114 3.66 0.32 15.25
C LYS A 114 5.11 -0.13 15.12
N ALA A 115 5.67 -0.10 13.91
CA ALA A 115 7.07 -0.42 13.66
C ALA A 115 7.56 0.34 12.43
N VAL A 116 8.82 0.79 12.48
CA VAL A 116 9.55 1.38 11.36
C VAL A 116 10.79 0.54 11.10
N VAL A 117 11.01 0.14 9.86
CA VAL A 117 12.15 -0.69 9.44
C VAL A 117 12.86 0.00 8.28
N GLU A 118 14.13 0.37 8.47
CA GLU A 118 14.95 0.86 7.36
C GLU A 118 15.28 -0.31 6.43
N THR A 119 14.81 -0.24 5.18
CA THR A 119 14.94 -1.28 4.16
C THR A 119 15.25 -0.63 2.82
N PRO A 120 16.49 -0.18 2.57
CA PRO A 120 16.87 0.42 1.30
C PRO A 120 16.65 -0.55 0.14
N GLY A 121 15.98 -0.10 -0.92
CA GLY A 121 15.54 -0.94 -2.04
C GLY A 121 14.32 -1.81 -1.74
N GLY A 122 13.59 -1.55 -0.64
CA GLY A 122 12.54 -2.43 -0.12
C GLY A 122 11.28 -2.55 -0.99
N ALA A 123 11.08 -1.67 -1.97
CA ALA A 123 10.02 -1.80 -2.98
C ALA A 123 10.45 -2.65 -4.18
N SER A 124 11.73 -2.99 -4.34
CA SER A 124 12.22 -3.82 -5.45
C SER A 124 11.48 -5.16 -5.51
N PRO A 125 11.10 -5.66 -6.71
CA PRO A 125 11.42 -5.15 -8.05
C PRO A 125 10.48 -4.03 -8.56
N CYS A 126 9.50 -3.61 -7.76
CA CYS A 126 8.67 -2.45 -8.07
C CYS A 126 9.46 -1.14 -7.90
N SER A 127 8.84 -0.02 -8.24
CA SER A 127 9.45 1.31 -8.12
C SER A 127 9.21 1.95 -6.75
N CYS A 128 10.19 2.72 -6.28
CA CYS A 128 10.02 3.72 -5.21
C CYS A 128 10.36 5.10 -5.77
N HIS A 129 9.37 5.83 -6.30
CA HIS A 129 9.60 7.12 -6.95
C HIS A 129 9.95 8.20 -5.92
N PRO A 130 10.88 9.14 -6.16
CA PRO A 130 11.76 9.25 -7.32
C PRO A 130 13.07 8.47 -7.19
N TYR A 131 13.27 7.65 -6.15
CA TYR A 131 14.54 7.00 -5.85
C TYR A 131 14.94 5.97 -6.89
N TYR A 132 14.02 5.08 -7.30
CA TYR A 132 14.25 4.11 -8.36
C TYR A 132 12.96 3.71 -9.09
N GLY A 133 13.13 3.29 -10.34
CA GLY A 133 12.06 2.76 -11.20
C GLY A 133 11.84 1.26 -11.04
N VAL A 134 10.92 0.72 -11.84
CA VAL A 134 10.64 -0.72 -11.88
C VAL A 134 11.82 -1.46 -12.50
N ASP A 135 12.30 -2.51 -11.82
CA ASP A 135 13.25 -3.47 -12.37
C ASP A 135 12.51 -4.51 -13.24
N LYS A 136 12.47 -4.23 -14.54
CA LYS A 136 11.77 -5.08 -15.51
C LYS A 136 12.45 -6.42 -15.70
N ASP A 137 13.77 -6.49 -15.57
CA ASP A 137 14.53 -7.71 -15.77
C ASP A 137 14.29 -8.67 -14.60
N GLU A 138 14.28 -8.15 -13.37
CA GLU A 138 13.95 -8.94 -12.19
C GLU A 138 12.48 -9.39 -12.19
N MET A 139 11.54 -8.53 -12.62
CA MET A 139 10.15 -8.95 -12.82
C MET A 139 10.03 -10.07 -13.86
N ALA A 140 10.75 -9.97 -14.98
CA ALA A 140 10.76 -11.02 -16.00
C ALA A 140 11.36 -12.32 -15.46
N ARG A 141 12.42 -12.24 -14.64
CA ARG A 141 13.03 -13.38 -13.96
C ARG A 141 12.04 -14.05 -13.01
N TYR A 142 11.39 -13.30 -12.13
CA TYR A 142 10.33 -13.80 -11.24
C TYR A 142 9.23 -14.53 -12.00
N LEU A 143 8.71 -13.93 -13.08
CA LEU A 143 7.65 -14.53 -13.91
C LEU A 143 8.12 -15.78 -14.63
N SER A 144 9.37 -15.82 -15.10
CA SER A 144 9.92 -17.00 -15.78
C SER A 144 10.03 -18.20 -14.84
N LEU A 145 10.48 -17.98 -13.59
CA LEU A 145 10.69 -19.04 -12.62
C LEU A 145 9.38 -19.54 -12.02
N THR A 146 8.43 -18.64 -11.72
CA THR A 146 7.19 -18.98 -10.98
C THR A 146 6.10 -19.67 -11.81
N ARG A 147 6.26 -19.76 -13.13
CA ARG A 147 5.35 -20.52 -14.01
C ARG A 147 5.42 -22.03 -13.80
N GLU A 148 6.55 -22.53 -13.31
CA GLU A 148 6.76 -23.96 -13.05
C GLU A 148 6.25 -24.37 -11.66
N LYS A 149 5.81 -25.62 -11.52
CA LYS A 149 5.50 -26.19 -10.21
C LYS A 149 6.76 -26.19 -9.33
N GLY A 150 6.68 -25.56 -8.15
CA GLY A 150 7.83 -25.37 -7.26
C GLY A 150 8.73 -24.18 -7.63
N GLY A 151 8.38 -23.43 -8.68
CA GLY A 151 9.13 -22.27 -9.17
C GLY A 151 9.31 -21.15 -8.16
N ILE A 152 8.31 -20.92 -7.29
CA ILE A 152 8.41 -19.93 -6.21
C ILE A 152 9.52 -20.26 -5.22
N GLY A 153 9.70 -21.54 -4.87
CA GLY A 153 10.77 -21.97 -3.97
C GLY A 153 12.14 -21.73 -4.59
N LYS A 154 12.30 -22.04 -5.89
CA LYS A 154 13.52 -21.75 -6.66
C LYS A 154 13.82 -20.25 -6.64
N TYR A 155 12.83 -19.41 -6.96
CA TYR A 155 12.98 -17.96 -6.94
C TYR A 155 13.44 -17.47 -5.57
N LEU A 156 12.72 -17.81 -4.51
CA LEU A 156 13.05 -17.38 -3.14
C LEU A 156 14.43 -17.86 -2.67
N SER A 157 14.85 -19.06 -3.06
CA SER A 157 16.19 -19.58 -2.73
C SER A 157 17.32 -18.93 -3.54
N SER A 158 17.01 -18.41 -4.73
CA SER A 158 17.97 -17.73 -5.61
C SER A 158 18.14 -16.25 -5.30
N THR A 159 17.19 -15.69 -4.56
CA THR A 159 17.22 -14.29 -4.13
C THR A 159 17.84 -14.25 -2.74
N ASP A 160 18.97 -13.57 -2.60
CA ASP A 160 19.46 -13.19 -1.28
C ASP A 160 18.43 -12.23 -0.66
N ILE A 161 17.64 -12.73 0.30
CA ILE A 161 16.65 -11.92 1.04
C ILE A 161 17.35 -10.80 1.84
N THR A 162 18.67 -10.92 2.02
CA THR A 162 19.57 -9.83 2.39
C THR A 162 19.94 -9.03 1.14
N HIS A 163 19.20 -7.97 0.85
CA HIS A 163 19.52 -7.03 -0.24
C HIS A 163 21.03 -6.76 -0.30
N LYS A 164 21.64 -7.07 -1.46
CA LYS A 164 22.96 -6.56 -1.83
C LYS A 164 22.91 -5.05 -1.77
N GLN A 165 23.71 -4.47 -0.88
CA GLN A 165 24.06 -3.06 -0.86
C GLN A 165 24.93 -2.73 -2.08
N ASP A 166 24.43 -2.93 -3.29
CA ASP A 166 25.04 -2.31 -4.46
C ASP A 166 24.45 -0.91 -4.55
N ALA A 167 25.01 -0.04 -3.68
CA ALA A 167 24.85 1.39 -3.78
C ALA A 167 25.01 1.79 -5.25
N VAL A 168 23.96 2.38 -5.82
CA VAL A 168 24.03 3.01 -7.13
C VAL A 168 25.11 4.08 -7.05
N THR A 169 26.30 3.68 -7.50
CA THR A 169 27.46 4.53 -7.64
C THR A 169 27.31 5.18 -9.01
N LYS A 170 26.77 6.40 -9.05
CA LYS A 170 27.26 7.57 -9.79
C LYS A 170 26.23 8.69 -9.78
#